data_AF-C6L131-F1
#
_entry.id   AF-C6L131-F1
#
_cell.length_a   1.000
_cell.length_b   1.000
_cell.length_c   1.000
_cell.angle_alpha   90.00
_cell.angle_beta   90.00
_cell.angle_gamma   90.00
#
_symmetry.space_group_name_H-M   'P 1'
#
loop_
_entity.id
_entity.type
_entity.pdbx_description
1 polymer ?
#
loop_
_entity_poly.entity_id
_entity_poly.type
_entity_poly.pdbx_seq_one_letter_code
_entity_poly.pdbx_strand_id
1 'polypeptide(L)'
;RISQETGSVKVPLTWLEGSLAMALADGLAAGLPPAPGIIEVSELCGLDKLRPEAVTTEAMISALPASERIRDLSAQARGKLINASEGWWDRHEIVQSWFEESDHAHEVLEGRHSPRALDSALWRWLETRRDFWARLVGRAADVLAAADHPDANSFTATAIALLEGRDLKKIPVMADVHDQTIEAWLFDDPNVDQDTTLEEWVEEAEAEAPKPERKGELARLVKGSAITADWIDGFLMSVTVAPKVIAPNSWLPEILGSAVGNLTQDSIQRFADLILMRANACADQANEPAEFTGAISGRSQMAMRDWAAGFSHACGQFRSSWPAKSTAPDDRAMKQRVADAMATGFSPAELKSLGLWIAARHDRNKGS
;
A
#
# COMPACT_ATOMS: atom_id res chain seq x y z
N ARG A 1 -41.04 7.16 -0.46
CA ARG A 1 -40.61 6.17 -1.47
C ARG A 1 -39.15 6.43 -1.80
N ILE A 2 -38.80 7.54 -2.45
CA ILE A 2 -37.40 7.98 -2.65
C ILE A 2 -36.59 7.96 -1.34
N SER A 3 -37.16 8.47 -0.24
CA SER A 3 -36.45 8.53 1.04
C SER A 3 -36.19 7.19 1.74
N GLN A 4 -36.93 6.13 1.38
CA GLN A 4 -36.69 4.76 1.88
C GLN A 4 -35.77 3.96 0.94
N GLU A 5 -35.68 4.36 -0.33
CA GLU A 5 -34.86 3.71 -1.37
C GLU A 5 -33.43 4.29 -1.44
N THR A 6 -33.10 5.29 -0.61
CA THR A 6 -31.82 6.02 -0.66
C THR A 6 -31.15 6.17 0.72
N GLY A 7 -31.69 5.50 1.75
CA GLY A 7 -31.21 5.68 3.13
C GLY A 7 -31.28 7.12 3.68
N SER A 8 -32.03 8.02 3.03
CA SER A 8 -31.97 9.46 3.34
C SER A 8 -32.45 9.78 4.76
N VAL A 9 -31.73 10.69 5.45
CA VAL A 9 -32.11 11.20 6.76
C VAL A 9 -32.67 12.62 6.68
N LYS A 10 -33.47 13.02 7.68
CA LYS A 10 -33.98 14.39 7.80
C LYS A 10 -33.01 15.23 8.60
N VAL A 11 -32.60 16.35 8.04
CA VAL A 11 -31.67 17.31 8.66
C VAL A 11 -32.25 18.73 8.61
N PRO A 12 -31.90 19.61 9.57
CA PRO A 12 -32.30 21.02 9.53
C PRO A 12 -31.69 21.79 8.35
N LEU A 13 -32.37 22.83 7.87
CA LEU A 13 -31.83 23.71 6.82
C LEU A 13 -30.50 24.38 7.23
N THR A 14 -30.35 24.71 8.51
CA THR A 14 -29.11 25.29 9.06
C THR A 14 -27.91 24.35 8.94
N TRP A 15 -28.14 23.03 8.99
CA TRP A 15 -27.10 22.04 8.73
C TRP A 15 -26.65 22.08 7.26
N LEU A 16 -27.60 22.20 6.34
CA LEU A 16 -27.32 22.29 4.90
C LEU A 16 -26.51 23.55 4.58
N GLU A 17 -26.85 24.69 5.18
CA GLU A 17 -26.12 25.96 5.01
C GLU A 17 -24.64 25.81 5.42
N GLY A 18 -24.35 25.27 6.60
CA GLY A 18 -22.98 25.06 7.08
C GLY A 18 -22.20 24.05 6.21
N SER A 19 -22.85 22.96 5.82
CA SER A 19 -22.23 21.93 4.97
C SER A 19 -21.87 22.46 3.58
N LEU A 20 -22.76 23.25 2.97
CA LEU A 20 -22.49 23.89 1.68
C LEU A 20 -21.42 24.96 1.78
N ALA A 21 -21.38 25.75 2.86
CA ALA A 21 -20.34 26.75 3.09
C ALA A 21 -18.93 26.11 3.13
N MET A 22 -18.79 24.97 3.82
CA MET A 22 -17.54 24.21 3.84
C MET A 22 -17.19 23.62 2.47
N ALA A 23 -18.16 23.00 1.78
CA ALA A 23 -17.93 22.43 0.45
C ALA A 23 -17.51 23.48 -0.59
N LEU A 24 -18.09 24.69 -0.52
CA LEU A 24 -17.69 25.82 -1.35
C LEU A 24 -16.25 26.28 -1.07
N ALA A 25 -15.81 26.27 0.19
CA ALA A 25 -14.43 26.61 0.54
C ALA A 25 -13.44 25.57 0.00
N ASP A 26 -13.79 24.29 0.04
CA ASP A 26 -12.97 23.22 -0.54
C ASP A 26 -12.81 23.37 -2.05
N GLY A 27 -13.93 23.59 -2.76
CA GLY A 27 -13.90 23.84 -4.20
C GLY A 27 -13.03 25.05 -4.53
N LEU A 28 -13.19 26.15 -3.79
CA LEU A 28 -12.40 27.36 -3.97
C LEU A 28 -10.90 27.11 -3.73
N ALA A 29 -10.55 26.37 -2.68
CA ALA A 29 -9.16 26.00 -2.38
C ALA A 29 -8.54 25.12 -3.48
N ALA A 30 -9.35 24.28 -4.12
CA ALA A 30 -8.96 23.44 -5.26
C ALA A 30 -9.00 24.20 -6.62
N GLY A 31 -9.38 25.47 -6.64
CA GLY A 31 -9.54 26.25 -7.88
C GLY A 31 -10.72 25.79 -8.74
N LEU A 32 -11.69 25.09 -8.15
CA LEU A 32 -12.87 24.57 -8.81
C LEU A 32 -14.07 25.50 -8.56
N PRO A 33 -14.81 25.90 -9.62
CA PRO A 33 -16.06 26.63 -9.43
C PRO A 33 -17.13 25.73 -8.79
N PRO A 34 -18.14 26.31 -8.10
CA PRO A 34 -19.27 25.53 -7.62
C PRO A 34 -19.97 24.79 -8.76
N ALA A 35 -20.36 23.54 -8.54
CA ALA A 35 -21.13 22.79 -9.52
C ALA A 35 -22.46 23.53 -9.81
N PRO A 36 -22.91 23.63 -11.07
CA PRO A 36 -24.13 24.38 -11.42
C PRO A 36 -25.37 23.97 -10.59
N GLY A 37 -25.55 22.68 -10.35
CA GLY A 37 -26.65 22.18 -9.51
C GLY A 37 -26.61 22.66 -8.06
N ILE A 38 -25.43 22.94 -7.50
CA ILE A 38 -25.31 23.50 -6.14
C ILE A 38 -25.83 24.94 -6.11
N ILE A 39 -25.64 25.70 -7.18
CA ILE A 39 -26.14 27.07 -7.31
C ILE A 39 -27.68 27.05 -7.32
N GLU A 40 -28.26 26.17 -8.13
CA GLU A 40 -29.72 25.98 -8.21
C GLU A 40 -30.32 25.57 -6.86
N VAL A 41 -29.70 24.60 -6.17
CA VAL A 41 -30.14 24.17 -4.83
C VAL A 41 -30.04 25.33 -3.83
N SER A 42 -28.96 26.10 -3.88
CA SER A 42 -28.78 27.26 -2.99
C SER A 42 -29.87 28.31 -3.20
N GLU A 43 -30.23 28.61 -4.45
CA GLU A 43 -31.33 29.53 -4.78
C GLU A 43 -32.70 28.98 -4.33
N LEU A 44 -33.00 27.71 -4.62
CA LEU A 44 -34.25 27.05 -4.24
C LEU A 44 -34.45 26.96 -2.72
N CYS A 45 -33.35 26.82 -1.98
CA CYS A 45 -33.36 26.75 -0.52
C CYS A 45 -33.27 28.12 0.17
N GLY A 46 -33.19 29.23 -0.58
CA GLY A 46 -33.11 30.57 -0.02
C GLY A 46 -31.78 30.88 0.67
N LEU A 47 -30.67 30.30 0.17
CA LEU A 47 -29.32 30.45 0.70
C LEU A 47 -28.53 31.55 -0.06
N ASP A 48 -29.16 32.70 -0.32
CA ASP A 48 -28.60 33.80 -1.12
C ASP A 48 -27.36 34.46 -0.49
N LYS A 49 -27.16 34.25 0.81
CA LYS A 49 -26.04 34.80 1.59
C LYS A 49 -24.93 33.80 1.87
N LEU A 50 -24.99 32.60 1.29
CA LEU A 50 -23.99 31.57 1.49
C LEU A 50 -22.58 32.11 1.18
N ARG A 51 -21.62 31.87 2.08
CA ARG A 51 -20.22 32.26 1.93
C ARG A 51 -19.34 31.04 2.15
N PRO A 52 -18.23 30.89 1.40
CA PRO A 52 -17.27 29.83 1.66
C PRO A 52 -16.68 29.96 3.07
N GLU A 53 -16.66 28.87 3.82
CA GLU A 53 -16.05 28.79 5.15
C GLU A 53 -14.97 27.70 5.19
N ALA A 54 -13.71 28.10 5.24
CA ALA A 54 -12.59 27.15 5.29
C ALA A 54 -12.43 26.59 6.71
N VAL A 55 -12.63 25.29 6.86
CA VAL A 55 -12.52 24.56 8.13
C VAL A 55 -11.58 23.37 7.96
N THR A 56 -10.58 23.26 8.83
CA THR A 56 -9.67 22.10 8.84
C THR A 56 -10.41 20.84 9.31
N THR A 57 -9.91 19.66 8.92
CA THR A 57 -10.47 18.38 9.36
C THR A 57 -10.53 18.28 10.89
N GLU A 58 -9.48 18.71 11.58
CA GLU A 58 -9.42 18.73 13.05
C GLU A 58 -10.49 19.64 13.67
N ALA A 59 -10.66 20.86 13.15
CA ALA A 59 -11.66 21.80 13.65
C ALA A 59 -13.08 21.28 13.39
N MET A 60 -13.33 20.70 12.21
CA MET A 60 -14.61 20.11 11.84
C MET A 60 -14.98 18.95 12.79
N ILE A 61 -14.05 18.02 13.03
CA ILE A 61 -14.28 16.88 13.94
C ILE A 61 -14.44 17.37 15.39
N SER A 62 -13.74 18.42 15.80
CA SER A 62 -13.85 18.98 17.15
C SER A 62 -15.18 19.70 17.39
N ALA A 63 -15.80 20.23 16.32
CA ALA A 63 -17.11 20.88 16.38
C ALA A 63 -18.28 19.89 16.47
N LEU A 64 -18.06 18.59 16.21
CA LEU A 64 -19.12 17.58 16.30
C LEU A 64 -19.70 17.51 17.74
N PRO A 65 -21.03 17.39 17.91
CA PRO A 65 -21.67 17.48 19.23
C PRO A 65 -21.16 16.50 20.28
N ALA A 66 -20.66 15.33 19.85
CA ALA A 66 -20.17 14.28 20.73
C ALA A 66 -18.65 14.26 20.90
N SER A 67 -17.90 15.14 20.23
CA SER A 67 -16.44 15.05 20.10
C SER A 67 -15.72 15.06 21.46
N GLU A 68 -15.98 16.10 22.27
CA GLU A 68 -15.37 16.26 23.60
C GLU A 68 -15.70 15.06 24.51
N ARG A 69 -16.99 14.72 24.62
CA ARG A 69 -17.44 13.56 25.42
C ARG A 69 -16.79 12.26 24.99
N ILE A 70 -16.60 12.04 23.69
CA ILE A 70 -15.96 10.83 23.16
C ILE A 70 -14.47 10.81 23.48
N ARG A 71 -13.77 11.95 23.39
CA ARG A 71 -12.34 12.03 23.76
C ARG A 71 -12.10 11.73 25.25
N ASP A 72 -13.05 12.10 26.10
CA ASP A 72 -13.00 11.83 27.55
C ASP A 72 -13.30 10.36 27.92
N LEU A 73 -13.78 9.54 26.97
CA LEU A 73 -14.02 8.13 27.21
C LEU A 73 -12.71 7.35 27.39
N SER A 74 -12.80 6.27 28.18
CA SER A 74 -11.71 5.29 28.28
C SER A 74 -11.38 4.70 26.90
N ALA A 75 -10.13 4.25 26.72
CA ALA A 75 -9.69 3.61 25.48
C ALA A 75 -10.58 2.42 25.08
N GLN A 76 -11.09 1.66 26.05
CA GLN A 76 -12.00 0.55 25.81
C GLN A 76 -13.36 1.01 25.30
N ALA A 77 -13.92 2.09 25.87
CA ALA A 77 -15.22 2.62 25.44
C ALA A 77 -15.12 3.26 24.05
N ARG A 78 -14.04 4.01 23.76
CA ARG A 78 -13.75 4.49 22.39
C ARG A 78 -13.58 3.33 21.42
N GLY A 79 -12.84 2.29 21.83
CA GLY A 79 -12.67 1.07 21.06
C GLY A 79 -13.98 0.42 20.64
N LYS A 80 -14.97 0.34 21.54
CA LYS A 80 -16.31 -0.18 21.22
C LYS A 80 -17.05 0.66 20.19
N LEU A 81 -16.99 1.99 20.30
CA LEU A 81 -17.62 2.88 19.32
C LEU A 81 -16.99 2.75 17.93
N ILE A 82 -15.66 2.60 17.87
CA ILE A 82 -14.93 2.43 16.59
C ILE A 82 -15.24 1.07 15.98
N ASN A 83 -15.24 0.00 16.79
CA ASN A 83 -15.53 -1.35 16.29
C ASN A 83 -16.98 -1.50 15.79
N ALA A 84 -17.91 -0.66 16.23
CA ALA A 84 -19.28 -0.67 15.70
C ALA A 84 -19.39 -0.31 14.22
N SER A 85 -18.29 0.18 13.61
CA SER A 85 -18.19 0.40 12.16
C SER A 85 -18.19 -0.89 11.34
N GLU A 86 -17.91 -2.04 11.95
CA GLU A 86 -17.92 -3.36 11.30
C GLU A 86 -19.29 -3.69 10.67
N GLY A 87 -20.38 -3.17 11.22
CA GLY A 87 -21.71 -3.37 10.66
C GLY A 87 -22.24 -2.18 9.87
N TRP A 88 -21.40 -1.20 9.51
CA TRP A 88 -21.89 -0.03 8.77
C TRP A 88 -22.26 -0.37 7.32
N TRP A 89 -21.51 -1.28 6.69
CA TRP A 89 -21.80 -1.81 5.36
C TRP A 89 -23.29 -2.16 5.15
N ASP A 90 -23.85 -2.89 6.11
CA ASP A 90 -25.23 -3.37 6.06
C ASP A 90 -26.26 -2.29 6.45
N ARG A 91 -25.84 -1.27 7.21
CA ARG A 91 -26.75 -0.26 7.79
C ARG A 91 -26.78 1.05 7.01
N HIS A 92 -25.74 1.37 6.26
CA HIS A 92 -25.54 2.65 5.61
C HIS A 92 -25.15 2.44 4.15
N GLU A 93 -26.10 2.61 3.24
CA GLU A 93 -25.90 2.47 1.78
C GLU A 93 -24.73 3.31 1.27
N ILE A 94 -24.49 4.50 1.85
CA ILE A 94 -23.37 5.37 1.44
C ILE A 94 -22.00 4.73 1.67
N VAL A 95 -21.86 3.80 2.63
CA VAL A 95 -20.57 3.13 2.89
C VAL A 95 -20.22 2.16 1.77
N GLN A 96 -21.22 1.69 1.02
CA GLN A 96 -21.03 0.82 -0.16
C GLN A 96 -20.48 1.56 -1.38
N SER A 97 -20.31 2.89 -1.30
CA SER A 97 -19.61 3.68 -2.30
C SER A 97 -18.28 4.23 -1.79
N TRP A 98 -17.79 3.74 -0.65
CA TRP A 98 -16.54 4.21 -0.07
C TRP A 98 -15.37 3.39 -0.57
N PHE A 99 -14.74 3.82 -1.65
CA PHE A 99 -13.49 3.28 -2.18
C PHE A 99 -12.61 4.41 -2.74
N GLU A 100 -11.32 4.14 -2.95
CA GLU A 100 -10.42 5.10 -3.61
C GLU A 100 -10.53 4.99 -5.14
N GLU A 101 -11.19 5.97 -5.76
CA GLU A 101 -11.24 6.14 -7.21
C GLU A 101 -10.36 7.33 -7.62
N SER A 102 -9.05 7.12 -7.67
CA SER A 102 -8.11 8.14 -8.16
C SER A 102 -7.05 7.53 -9.06
N ASP A 103 -6.52 8.33 -9.99
CA ASP A 103 -5.41 7.92 -10.87
C ASP A 103 -4.22 7.40 -10.04
N HIS A 104 -3.95 8.03 -8.88
CA HIS A 104 -2.86 7.61 -8.00
C HIS A 104 -3.14 6.27 -7.32
N ALA A 105 -4.39 5.98 -6.96
CA ALA A 105 -4.76 4.67 -6.45
C ALA A 105 -4.55 3.59 -7.53
N HIS A 106 -4.88 3.90 -8.79
CA HIS A 106 -4.62 3.00 -9.92
C HIS A 106 -3.13 2.74 -10.13
N GLU A 107 -2.28 3.78 -10.13
CA GLU A 107 -0.82 3.63 -10.21
C GLU A 107 -0.25 2.80 -9.04
N VAL A 108 -0.85 2.94 -7.85
CA VAL A 108 -0.50 2.15 -6.66
C VAL A 108 -0.89 0.68 -6.79
N LEU A 109 -1.83 0.32 -7.66
CA LEU A 109 -2.25 -1.07 -7.86
C LEU A 109 -1.68 -1.67 -9.16
N GLU A 110 -1.34 -0.83 -10.14
CA GLU A 110 -0.84 -1.24 -11.46
C GLU A 110 0.38 -2.18 -11.36
N GLY A 111 0.37 -3.23 -12.20
CA GLY A 111 1.46 -4.21 -12.30
C GLY A 111 1.59 -5.16 -11.10
N ARG A 112 0.65 -5.14 -10.14
CA ARG A 112 0.61 -6.07 -9.01
C ARG A 112 -0.39 -7.18 -9.33
N HIS A 113 0.10 -8.41 -9.32
CA HIS A 113 -0.68 -9.59 -9.73
C HIS A 113 -0.88 -10.61 -8.60
N SER A 114 -0.47 -10.29 -7.36
CA SER A 114 -0.73 -11.17 -6.22
C SER A 114 -1.59 -10.45 -5.17
N PRO A 115 -2.55 -11.16 -4.53
CA PRO A 115 -3.40 -10.58 -3.48
C PRO A 115 -2.59 -9.89 -2.38
N ARG A 116 -1.47 -10.52 -1.97
CA ARG A 116 -0.58 -9.97 -0.93
C ARG A 116 0.08 -8.66 -1.34
N ALA A 117 0.50 -8.54 -2.59
CA ALA A 117 1.15 -7.32 -3.09
C ALA A 117 0.14 -6.17 -3.21
N LEU A 118 -1.08 -6.46 -3.65
CA LEU A 118 -2.19 -5.49 -3.66
C LEU A 118 -2.53 -5.03 -2.24
N ASP A 119 -2.77 -5.96 -1.30
CA ASP A 119 -3.07 -5.66 0.11
C ASP A 119 -2.00 -4.73 0.72
N SER A 120 -0.73 -5.14 0.63
CA SER A 120 0.35 -4.37 1.27
C SER A 120 0.61 -3.01 0.61
N ALA A 121 0.30 -2.86 -0.67
CA ALA A 121 0.42 -1.59 -1.38
C ALA A 121 -0.73 -0.65 -1.03
N LEU A 122 -1.97 -1.15 -1.05
CA LEU A 122 -3.15 -0.35 -0.78
C LEU A 122 -3.20 0.14 0.66
N TRP A 123 -2.90 -0.71 1.65
CA TRP A 123 -2.83 -0.26 3.05
C TRP A 123 -1.85 0.90 3.25
N ARG A 124 -0.70 0.85 2.55
CA ARG A 124 0.32 1.91 2.62
C ARG A 124 -0.16 3.20 1.97
N TRP A 125 -0.92 3.10 0.88
CA TRP A 125 -1.56 4.25 0.26
C TRP A 125 -2.63 4.87 1.16
N LEU A 126 -3.53 4.06 1.71
CA LEU A 126 -4.59 4.52 2.62
C LEU A 126 -4.02 5.24 3.86
N GLU A 127 -2.85 4.82 4.34
CA GLU A 127 -2.13 5.51 5.42
C GLU A 127 -1.82 6.99 5.08
N THR A 128 -1.53 7.30 3.81
CA THR A 128 -1.31 8.69 3.34
C THR A 128 -2.61 9.49 3.21
N ARG A 129 -3.75 8.80 3.20
CA ARG A 129 -5.09 9.35 2.96
C ARG A 129 -5.91 9.54 4.24
N ARG A 130 -5.29 9.40 5.42
CA ARG A 130 -5.96 9.54 6.73
C ARG A 130 -6.80 10.79 6.88
N ASP A 131 -6.27 11.95 6.49
CA ASP A 131 -6.99 13.22 6.62
C ASP A 131 -8.27 13.24 5.76
N PHE A 132 -8.17 12.75 4.52
CA PHE A 132 -9.30 12.62 3.61
C PHE A 132 -10.39 11.72 4.21
N TRP A 133 -10.04 10.52 4.66
CA TRP A 133 -10.99 9.57 5.24
C TRP A 133 -11.57 10.08 6.58
N ALA A 134 -10.75 10.69 7.44
CA ALA A 134 -11.23 11.30 8.68
C ALA A 134 -12.26 12.41 8.38
N ARG A 135 -12.03 13.20 7.33
CA ARG A 135 -12.94 14.26 6.90
C ARG A 135 -14.23 13.70 6.31
N LEU A 136 -14.17 12.68 5.47
CA LEU A 136 -15.35 12.02 4.91
C LEU A 136 -16.22 11.42 6.03
N VAL A 137 -15.62 10.64 6.93
CA VAL A 137 -16.30 10.04 8.08
C VAL A 137 -16.86 11.11 9.02
N GLY A 138 -16.12 12.20 9.24
CA GLY A 138 -16.57 13.34 10.05
C GLY A 138 -17.80 14.04 9.47
N ARG A 139 -17.89 14.18 8.14
CA ARG A 139 -19.09 14.71 7.48
C ARG A 139 -20.29 13.78 7.63
N ALA A 140 -20.08 12.47 7.48
CA ALA A 140 -21.13 11.50 7.74
C ALA A 140 -21.58 11.54 9.22
N ALA A 141 -20.65 11.71 10.15
CA ALA A 141 -20.96 11.90 11.57
C ALA A 141 -21.86 13.14 11.80
N ASP A 142 -21.56 14.25 11.13
CA ASP A 142 -22.30 15.50 11.24
C ASP A 142 -23.74 15.37 10.72
N VAL A 143 -23.93 14.77 9.53
CA VAL A 143 -25.26 14.45 8.97
C VAL A 143 -26.07 13.60 9.95
N LEU A 144 -25.46 12.54 10.47
CA LEU A 144 -26.10 11.61 11.38
C LEU A 144 -26.44 12.26 12.72
N ALA A 145 -25.56 13.13 13.24
CA ALA A 145 -25.82 13.89 14.47
C ALA A 145 -26.98 14.89 14.28
N ALA A 146 -27.01 15.60 13.16
CA ALA A 146 -28.10 16.52 12.82
C ALA A 146 -29.47 15.80 12.67
N ALA A 147 -29.44 14.52 12.33
CA ALA A 147 -30.61 13.65 12.23
C ALA A 147 -30.93 12.87 13.52
N ASP A 148 -30.18 13.09 14.62
CA ASP A 148 -30.28 12.33 15.88
C ASP A 148 -30.16 10.80 15.68
N HIS A 149 -29.31 10.38 14.75
CA HIS A 149 -29.13 8.97 14.41
C HIS A 149 -28.23 8.26 15.45
N PRO A 150 -28.58 7.03 15.89
CA PRO A 150 -27.85 6.33 16.95
C PRO A 150 -26.37 6.05 16.64
N ASP A 151 -26.02 5.88 15.36
CA ASP A 151 -24.63 5.65 14.94
C ASP A 151 -23.75 6.92 14.92
N ALA A 152 -24.30 8.13 15.12
CA ALA A 152 -23.53 9.38 15.03
C ALA A 152 -22.28 9.39 15.94
N ASN A 153 -22.39 8.80 17.13
CA ASN A 153 -21.27 8.66 18.06
C ASN A 153 -20.18 7.70 17.56
N SER A 154 -20.58 6.62 16.87
CA SER A 154 -19.65 5.67 16.27
C SER A 154 -18.86 6.35 15.13
N PHE A 155 -19.55 7.08 14.24
CA PHE A 155 -18.90 7.87 13.18
C PHE A 155 -17.96 8.93 13.74
N THR A 156 -18.38 9.67 14.76
CA THR A 156 -17.53 10.65 15.44
C THR A 156 -16.26 10.00 16.02
N ALA A 157 -16.41 8.86 16.71
CA ALA A 157 -15.27 8.14 17.29
C ALA A 157 -14.29 7.62 16.23
N THR A 158 -14.81 7.12 15.10
CA THR A 158 -13.99 6.66 13.98
C THR A 158 -13.24 7.80 13.30
N ALA A 159 -13.89 8.95 13.06
CA ALA A 159 -13.23 10.14 12.51
C ALA A 159 -12.08 10.63 13.42
N ILE A 160 -12.31 10.67 14.74
CA ILE A 160 -11.27 10.98 15.73
C ILE A 160 -10.12 9.98 15.65
N ALA A 161 -10.42 8.68 15.57
CA ALA A 161 -9.41 7.63 15.55
C ALA A 161 -8.51 7.68 14.29
N LEU A 162 -9.10 8.00 13.14
CA LEU A 162 -8.37 8.20 11.89
C LEU A 162 -7.38 9.36 12.01
N LEU A 163 -7.84 10.48 12.55
CA LEU A 163 -7.04 11.69 12.76
C LEU A 163 -5.94 11.50 13.82
N GLU A 164 -6.23 10.76 14.90
CA GLU A 164 -5.27 10.45 15.98
C GLU A 164 -4.23 9.38 15.59
N GLY A 165 -4.28 8.86 14.36
CA GLY A 165 -3.29 7.89 13.87
C GLY A 165 -3.49 6.47 14.42
N ARG A 166 -4.71 6.08 14.79
CA ARG A 166 -4.99 4.67 15.11
C ARG A 166 -4.71 3.82 13.88
N ASP A 167 -4.03 2.69 14.07
CA ASP A 167 -3.75 1.68 13.04
C ASP A 167 -5.02 1.39 12.21
N LEU A 168 -4.93 1.60 10.89
CA LEU A 168 -6.08 1.50 9.99
C LEU A 168 -6.69 0.10 10.02
N LYS A 169 -5.85 -0.95 10.16
CA LYS A 169 -6.31 -2.34 10.26
C LYS A 169 -7.12 -2.62 11.53
N LYS A 170 -7.15 -1.68 12.49
CA LYS A 170 -7.96 -1.74 13.71
C LYS A 170 -9.21 -0.85 13.64
N ILE A 171 -9.55 -0.32 12.48
CA ILE A 171 -10.75 0.48 12.21
C ILE A 171 -11.55 -0.30 11.15
N PRO A 172 -12.61 -1.04 11.52
CA PRO A 172 -13.24 -2.00 10.62
C PRO A 172 -13.70 -1.41 9.28
N VAL A 173 -14.26 -0.19 9.27
CA VAL A 173 -14.71 0.44 8.01
C VAL A 173 -13.57 0.69 7.03
N MET A 174 -12.32 0.82 7.51
CA MET A 174 -11.18 0.95 6.61
C MET A 174 -10.80 -0.37 5.94
N ALA A 175 -11.18 -1.52 6.51
CA ALA A 175 -11.07 -2.80 5.81
C ALA A 175 -12.10 -2.88 4.69
N ASP A 176 -13.34 -2.44 4.94
CA ASP A 176 -14.38 -2.35 3.89
C ASP A 176 -13.95 -1.43 2.74
N VAL A 177 -13.35 -0.27 3.06
CA VAL A 177 -12.80 0.66 2.06
C VAL A 177 -11.67 0.01 1.26
N HIS A 178 -10.78 -0.71 1.95
CA HIS A 178 -9.67 -1.40 1.31
C HIS A 178 -10.18 -2.45 0.32
N ASP A 179 -11.10 -3.32 0.76
CA ASP A 179 -11.57 -4.43 -0.04
C ASP A 179 -12.37 -3.94 -1.26
N GLN A 180 -13.27 -2.95 -1.09
CA GLN A 180 -13.96 -2.33 -2.22
C GLN A 180 -13.03 -1.63 -3.20
N THR A 181 -11.92 -1.05 -2.74
CA THR A 181 -10.96 -0.42 -3.65
C THR A 181 -10.26 -1.46 -4.52
N ILE A 182 -9.90 -2.62 -3.95
CA ILE A 182 -9.35 -3.74 -4.73
C ILE A 182 -10.40 -4.28 -5.68
N GLU A 183 -11.63 -4.46 -5.20
CA GLU A 183 -12.75 -4.95 -6.00
C GLU A 183 -13.03 -4.05 -7.21
N ALA A 184 -13.21 -2.74 -6.97
CA ALA A 184 -13.42 -1.75 -8.01
C ALA A 184 -12.27 -1.72 -9.03
N TRP A 185 -11.02 -1.88 -8.58
CA TRP A 185 -9.86 -1.91 -9.47
C TRP A 185 -9.78 -3.20 -10.31
N LEU A 186 -10.03 -4.37 -9.70
CA LEU A 186 -9.99 -5.65 -10.41
C LEU A 186 -11.06 -5.73 -11.51
N PHE A 187 -12.28 -5.29 -11.20
CA PHE A 187 -13.39 -5.38 -12.15
C PHE A 187 -13.47 -4.21 -13.13
N ASP A 188 -12.56 -3.23 -13.02
CA ASP A 188 -12.31 -2.27 -14.09
C ASP A 188 -11.45 -2.86 -15.22
N ASP A 189 -10.71 -3.97 -14.98
CA ASP A 189 -9.97 -4.68 -16.04
C ASP A 189 -10.95 -5.44 -16.95
N PRO A 190 -11.02 -5.12 -18.26
CA PRO A 190 -11.95 -5.76 -19.18
C PRO A 190 -11.67 -7.25 -19.43
N ASN A 191 -10.54 -7.78 -18.95
CA ASN A 191 -10.18 -9.19 -19.07
C ASN A 191 -10.57 -10.02 -17.85
N VAL A 192 -10.98 -9.38 -16.74
CA VAL A 192 -11.48 -10.07 -15.55
C VAL A 192 -12.96 -10.37 -15.74
N ASP A 193 -13.39 -11.58 -15.35
CA ASP A 193 -14.80 -11.95 -15.37
C ASP A 193 -15.55 -11.15 -14.30
N GLN A 194 -16.45 -10.27 -14.75
CA GLN A 194 -17.22 -9.35 -13.90
C GLN A 194 -18.20 -10.08 -12.96
N ASP A 195 -18.45 -11.37 -13.17
CA ASP A 195 -19.28 -12.20 -12.31
C ASP A 195 -18.47 -12.92 -11.20
N THR A 196 -17.14 -12.85 -11.23
CA THR A 196 -16.26 -13.43 -10.20
C THR A 196 -16.29 -12.59 -8.93
N THR A 197 -16.30 -13.17 -7.74
CA THR A 197 -16.16 -12.38 -6.48
C THR A 197 -14.69 -12.12 -6.15
N LEU A 198 -14.41 -11.13 -5.28
CA LEU A 198 -13.05 -10.90 -4.80
C LEU A 198 -12.46 -12.17 -4.15
N GLU A 199 -13.26 -12.92 -3.38
CA GLU A 199 -12.81 -14.18 -2.78
C GLU A 199 -12.46 -15.24 -3.81
N GLU A 200 -13.29 -15.42 -4.83
CA GLU A 200 -13.05 -16.38 -5.92
C GLU A 200 -11.78 -16.02 -6.70
N TRP A 201 -11.57 -14.73 -6.98
CA TRP A 201 -10.33 -14.25 -7.61
C TRP A 201 -9.11 -14.51 -6.72
N VAL A 202 -9.20 -14.27 -5.41
CA VAL A 202 -8.11 -14.57 -4.47
C VAL A 202 -7.81 -16.07 -4.49
N GLU A 203 -8.83 -16.93 -4.44
CA GLU A 203 -8.66 -18.38 -4.46
C GLU A 203 -7.98 -18.86 -5.76
N GLU A 204 -8.39 -18.33 -6.92
CA GLU A 204 -7.79 -18.65 -8.22
C GLU A 204 -6.35 -18.15 -8.30
N ALA A 205 -6.10 -16.89 -7.91
CA ALA A 205 -4.76 -16.32 -7.86
C ALA A 205 -3.83 -17.10 -6.92
N GLU A 206 -4.34 -17.60 -5.78
CA GLU A 206 -3.60 -18.46 -4.87
C GLU A 206 -3.34 -19.86 -5.44
N ALA A 207 -4.29 -20.41 -6.20
CA ALA A 207 -4.15 -21.71 -6.85
C ALA A 207 -3.12 -21.68 -7.99
N GLU A 208 -3.08 -20.58 -8.75
CA GLU A 208 -2.10 -20.36 -9.82
C GLU A 208 -0.74 -19.88 -9.31
N ALA A 209 -0.69 -19.31 -8.09
CA ALA A 209 0.55 -18.86 -7.49
C ALA A 209 1.57 -20.02 -7.38
N PRO A 210 2.87 -19.76 -7.66
CA PRO A 210 3.88 -20.78 -7.50
C PRO A 210 3.94 -21.26 -6.05
N LYS A 211 3.90 -22.58 -5.84
CA LYS A 211 3.90 -23.17 -4.49
C LYS A 211 5.10 -22.66 -3.67
N PRO A 212 4.93 -22.32 -2.38
CA PRO A 212 6.03 -21.82 -1.54
C PRO A 212 7.29 -22.70 -1.59
N GLU A 213 8.47 -22.08 -1.45
CA GLU A 213 9.73 -22.82 -1.38
C GLU A 213 9.73 -23.79 -0.18
N ARG A 214 9.99 -25.07 -0.42
CA ARG A 214 10.20 -26.04 0.67
C ARG A 214 11.56 -25.78 1.31
N LYS A 215 11.73 -26.09 2.60
CA LYS A 215 13.00 -25.86 3.32
C LYS A 215 14.23 -26.38 2.54
N GLY A 216 15.11 -25.45 2.16
CA GLY A 216 16.35 -25.72 1.43
C GLY A 216 16.14 -26.32 0.03
N GLU A 217 15.00 -26.08 -0.61
CA GLU A 217 14.68 -26.57 -1.96
C GLU A 217 15.59 -25.96 -3.01
N LEU A 218 15.73 -24.63 -3.03
CA LEU A 218 16.58 -23.96 -4.01
C LEU A 218 18.05 -24.39 -3.84
N ALA A 219 18.53 -24.45 -2.59
CA ALA A 219 19.88 -24.91 -2.27
C ALA A 219 20.17 -26.34 -2.77
N ARG A 220 19.15 -27.21 -2.82
CA ARG A 220 19.27 -28.56 -3.38
C ARG A 220 19.33 -28.54 -4.90
N LEU A 221 18.53 -27.69 -5.56
CA LEU A 221 18.51 -27.56 -7.02
C LEU A 221 19.83 -27.01 -7.58
N VAL A 222 20.46 -26.07 -6.87
CA VAL A 222 21.75 -25.48 -7.29
C VAL A 222 22.97 -26.20 -6.72
N LYS A 223 22.77 -27.32 -6.00
CA LYS A 223 23.86 -28.04 -5.34
C LYS A 223 24.88 -28.52 -6.38
N GLY A 224 26.14 -28.14 -6.20
CA GLY A 224 27.23 -28.49 -7.12
C GLY A 224 27.30 -27.60 -8.36
N SER A 225 26.51 -26.53 -8.43
CA SER A 225 26.64 -25.50 -9.47
C SER A 225 27.66 -24.43 -9.04
N ALA A 226 27.94 -23.48 -9.94
CA ALA A 226 28.81 -22.35 -9.62
C ALA A 226 28.16 -21.31 -8.70
N ILE A 227 26.84 -21.42 -8.45
CA ILE A 227 26.05 -20.45 -7.68
C ILE A 227 25.36 -21.12 -6.49
N THR A 228 25.06 -20.31 -5.47
CA THR A 228 24.32 -20.73 -4.28
C THR A 228 23.00 -19.96 -4.17
N ALA A 229 22.09 -20.42 -3.31
CA ALA A 229 20.83 -19.71 -3.07
C ALA A 229 21.09 -18.29 -2.52
N ASP A 230 22.11 -18.12 -1.67
CA ASP A 230 22.51 -16.82 -1.14
C ASP A 230 23.10 -15.90 -2.23
N TRP A 231 23.89 -16.45 -3.15
CA TRP A 231 24.38 -15.73 -4.32
C TRP A 231 23.24 -15.22 -5.21
N ILE A 232 22.22 -16.06 -5.45
CA ILE A 232 21.03 -15.69 -6.22
C ILE A 232 20.31 -14.49 -5.57
N ASP A 233 20.12 -14.51 -4.25
CA ASP A 233 19.49 -13.39 -3.54
C ASP A 233 20.26 -12.08 -3.69
N GLY A 234 21.59 -12.13 -3.61
CA GLY A 234 22.43 -10.95 -3.82
C GLY A 234 22.33 -10.42 -5.24
N PHE A 235 22.37 -11.32 -6.23
CA PHE A 235 22.21 -10.98 -7.63
C PHE A 235 20.86 -10.32 -7.90
N LEU A 236 19.77 -10.90 -7.42
CA LEU A 236 18.41 -10.39 -7.59
C LEU A 236 18.23 -9.03 -6.88
N MET A 237 18.75 -8.87 -5.66
CA MET A 237 18.70 -7.58 -4.98
C MET A 237 19.41 -6.48 -5.78
N SER A 238 20.59 -6.75 -6.35
CA SER A 238 21.27 -5.79 -7.22
C SER A 238 20.48 -5.45 -8.47
N VAL A 239 19.72 -6.41 -9.02
CA VAL A 239 18.81 -6.17 -10.15
C VAL A 239 17.67 -5.25 -9.71
N THR A 240 17.04 -5.53 -8.56
CA THR A 240 15.93 -4.76 -7.98
C THR A 240 16.29 -3.29 -7.71
N VAL A 241 17.50 -3.03 -7.19
CA VAL A 241 17.92 -1.65 -6.84
C VAL A 241 18.66 -0.92 -7.97
N ALA A 242 18.79 -1.51 -9.16
CA ALA A 242 19.49 -0.87 -10.26
C ALA A 242 18.76 0.41 -10.72
N PRO A 243 19.47 1.53 -10.98
CA PRO A 243 18.85 2.79 -11.42
C PRO A 243 18.11 2.71 -12.75
N LYS A 244 18.40 1.72 -13.59
CA LYS A 244 17.60 1.43 -14.79
C LYS A 244 17.04 0.03 -14.67
N VAL A 245 15.76 -0.11 -15.03
CA VAL A 245 15.06 -1.39 -15.06
C VAL A 245 15.84 -2.41 -15.88
N ILE A 246 16.08 -3.58 -15.30
CA ILE A 246 16.66 -4.74 -15.98
C ILE A 246 15.54 -5.76 -16.10
N ALA A 247 15.05 -5.94 -17.33
CA ALA A 247 13.91 -6.81 -17.59
C ALA A 247 14.25 -8.30 -17.29
N PRO A 248 13.28 -9.13 -16.87
CA PRO A 248 13.47 -10.55 -16.56
C PRO A 248 14.19 -11.35 -17.65
N ASN A 249 13.85 -11.08 -18.92
CA ASN A 249 14.49 -11.72 -20.08
C ASN A 249 16.01 -11.46 -20.19
N SER A 250 16.53 -10.44 -19.49
CA SER A 250 17.94 -10.06 -19.52
C SER A 250 18.74 -10.75 -18.42
N TRP A 251 18.16 -10.93 -17.23
CA TRP A 251 18.87 -11.47 -16.07
C TRP A 251 18.54 -12.94 -15.77
N LEU A 252 17.37 -13.45 -16.17
CA LEU A 252 16.99 -14.84 -15.96
C LEU A 252 17.91 -15.83 -16.69
N PRO A 253 18.32 -15.60 -17.97
CA PRO A 253 19.25 -16.49 -18.65
C PRO A 253 20.62 -16.62 -17.98
N GLU A 254 21.09 -15.57 -17.28
CA GLU A 254 22.36 -15.57 -16.56
C GLU A 254 22.34 -16.54 -15.38
N ILE A 255 21.27 -16.48 -14.58
CA ILE A 255 21.06 -17.39 -13.44
C ILE A 255 20.87 -18.83 -13.96
N LEU A 256 20.04 -19.01 -14.98
CA LEU A 256 19.81 -20.32 -15.58
C LEU A 256 21.11 -20.90 -16.12
N GLY A 257 21.87 -20.17 -16.93
CA GLY A 257 23.14 -20.64 -17.49
C GLY A 257 24.14 -21.10 -16.44
N SER A 258 24.14 -20.46 -15.26
CA SER A 258 25.00 -20.81 -14.13
C SER A 258 24.52 -22.04 -13.33
N ALA A 259 23.24 -22.40 -13.44
CA ALA A 259 22.61 -23.53 -12.75
C ALA A 259 22.34 -24.77 -13.65
N VAL A 260 22.24 -24.58 -14.98
CA VAL A 260 21.72 -25.55 -15.97
C VAL A 260 22.41 -26.91 -15.90
N GLY A 261 23.70 -26.97 -15.56
CA GLY A 261 24.42 -28.24 -15.46
C GLY A 261 23.82 -29.26 -14.48
N ASN A 262 23.01 -28.80 -13.51
CA ASN A 262 22.41 -29.64 -12.46
C ASN A 262 20.87 -29.72 -12.53
N LEU A 263 20.24 -29.00 -13.46
CA LEU A 263 18.78 -28.98 -13.58
C LEU A 263 18.31 -30.07 -14.56
N THR A 264 17.34 -30.88 -14.14
CA THR A 264 16.59 -31.77 -15.03
C THR A 264 15.46 -31.01 -15.71
N GLN A 265 14.97 -31.53 -16.85
CA GLN A 265 13.83 -30.94 -17.57
C GLN A 265 12.62 -30.69 -16.66
N ASP A 266 12.33 -31.61 -15.74
CA ASP A 266 11.23 -31.52 -14.78
C ASP A 266 11.44 -30.47 -13.68
N SER A 267 12.69 -30.08 -13.42
CA SER A 267 13.05 -29.12 -12.36
C SER A 267 13.24 -27.69 -12.87
N ILE A 268 13.34 -27.48 -14.19
CA ILE A 268 13.58 -26.15 -14.78
C ILE A 268 12.41 -25.20 -14.48
N GLN A 269 11.16 -25.65 -14.67
CA GLN A 269 10.00 -24.83 -14.37
C GLN A 269 9.97 -24.46 -12.88
N ARG A 270 10.14 -25.46 -12.00
CA ARG A 270 10.18 -25.23 -10.56
C ARG A 270 11.31 -24.29 -10.15
N PHE A 271 12.47 -24.41 -10.78
CA PHE A 271 13.59 -23.51 -10.52
C PHE A 271 13.22 -22.07 -10.94
N ALA A 272 12.68 -21.87 -12.15
CA ALA A 272 12.23 -20.56 -12.62
C ALA A 272 11.19 -19.93 -11.68
N ASP A 273 10.20 -20.71 -11.22
CA ASP A 273 9.21 -20.28 -10.23
C ASP A 273 9.87 -19.78 -8.93
N LEU A 274 10.84 -20.52 -8.40
CA LEU A 274 11.58 -20.16 -7.19
C LEU A 274 12.39 -18.86 -7.38
N ILE A 275 12.98 -18.67 -8.56
CA ILE A 275 13.73 -17.45 -8.89
C ILE A 275 12.80 -16.24 -8.96
N LEU A 276 11.63 -16.37 -9.61
CA LEU A 276 10.63 -15.29 -9.68
C LEU A 276 10.09 -14.94 -8.29
N MET A 277 9.78 -15.92 -7.44
CA MET A 277 9.39 -15.67 -6.06
C MET A 277 10.46 -14.92 -5.27
N ARG A 278 11.75 -15.27 -5.45
CA ARG A 278 12.86 -14.56 -4.80
C ARG A 278 13.07 -13.15 -5.33
N ALA A 279 12.83 -12.92 -6.63
CA ALA A 279 12.91 -11.60 -7.22
C ALA A 279 11.84 -10.67 -6.61
N ASN A 280 10.60 -11.17 -6.46
CA ASN A 280 9.52 -10.44 -5.79
C ASN A 280 9.85 -10.17 -4.31
N ALA A 281 10.35 -11.18 -3.58
CA ALA A 281 10.76 -11.01 -2.19
C ALA A 281 11.89 -9.98 -2.01
N CYS A 282 12.78 -9.81 -3.01
CA CYS A 282 13.79 -8.75 -2.98
C CYS A 282 13.16 -7.36 -3.09
N ALA A 283 12.10 -7.19 -3.89
CA ALA A 283 11.37 -5.93 -3.98
C ALA A 283 10.70 -5.57 -2.65
N ASP A 284 10.09 -6.55 -1.98
CA ASP A 284 9.49 -6.36 -0.65
C ASP A 284 10.55 -5.96 0.38
N GLN A 285 11.65 -6.72 0.48
CA GLN A 285 12.76 -6.41 1.39
C GLN A 285 13.41 -5.06 1.10
N ALA A 286 13.39 -4.61 -0.15
CA ALA A 286 13.92 -3.31 -0.51
C ALA A 286 13.04 -2.15 -0.02
N ASN A 287 11.76 -2.38 0.29
CA ASN A 287 10.91 -1.36 0.91
C ASN A 287 11.17 -1.19 2.41
N GLU A 288 11.58 -2.27 3.08
CA GLU A 288 11.67 -2.30 4.54
C GLU A 288 13.09 -2.66 5.03
N PRO A 289 13.92 -1.67 5.40
CA PRO A 289 15.30 -1.89 5.85
C PRO A 289 15.46 -2.92 6.97
N ALA A 290 14.47 -2.99 7.86
CA ALA A 290 14.46 -3.91 8.99
C ALA A 290 14.27 -5.37 8.53
N GLU A 291 13.41 -5.62 7.54
CA GLU A 291 13.19 -6.94 6.97
C GLU A 291 14.45 -7.45 6.26
N PHE A 292 15.08 -6.60 5.42
CA PHE A 292 16.36 -6.92 4.80
C PHE A 292 17.42 -7.27 5.85
N THR A 293 17.57 -6.42 6.87
CA THR A 293 18.58 -6.61 7.93
C THR A 293 18.33 -7.92 8.68
N GLY A 294 17.09 -8.22 9.03
CA GLY A 294 16.71 -9.48 9.69
C GLY A 294 17.00 -10.70 8.82
N ALA A 295 16.67 -10.64 7.53
CA ALA A 295 16.88 -11.73 6.57
C ALA A 295 18.36 -12.06 6.35
N ILE A 296 19.25 -11.07 6.33
CA ILE A 296 20.70 -11.31 6.19
C ILE A 296 21.33 -11.68 7.54
N SER A 297 20.93 -11.08 8.66
CA SER A 297 21.56 -11.30 9.97
C SER A 297 21.48 -12.75 10.46
N GLY A 298 20.48 -13.51 10.02
CA GLY A 298 20.34 -14.94 10.33
C GLY A 298 21.27 -15.85 9.51
N ARG A 299 22.00 -15.33 8.52
CA ARG A 299 22.87 -16.11 7.64
C ARG A 299 24.24 -16.36 8.26
N SER A 300 24.90 -17.43 7.82
CA SER A 300 26.31 -17.66 8.15
C SER A 300 27.21 -16.65 7.45
N GLN A 301 28.44 -16.46 7.93
CA GLN A 301 29.42 -15.59 7.26
C GLN A 301 29.72 -16.03 5.83
N MET A 302 29.72 -17.33 5.54
CA MET A 302 29.88 -17.85 4.18
C MET A 302 28.70 -17.45 3.28
N ALA A 303 27.47 -17.59 3.78
CA ALA A 303 26.26 -17.18 3.06
C ALA A 303 26.23 -15.66 2.81
N MET A 304 26.68 -14.84 3.76
CA MET A 304 26.81 -13.39 3.56
C MET A 304 27.83 -13.05 2.46
N ARG A 305 28.95 -13.78 2.37
CA ARG A 305 29.96 -13.61 1.33
C ARG A 305 29.43 -14.01 -0.04
N ASP A 306 28.71 -15.12 -0.12
CA ASP A 306 28.06 -15.57 -1.36
C ASP A 306 27.04 -14.54 -1.86
N TRP A 307 26.22 -14.01 -0.94
CA TRP A 307 25.29 -12.92 -1.24
C TRP A 307 26.02 -11.68 -1.80
N ALA A 308 27.10 -11.25 -1.14
CA ALA A 308 27.90 -10.12 -1.60
C ALA A 308 28.52 -10.36 -2.99
N ALA A 309 28.92 -11.60 -3.28
CA ALA A 309 29.45 -12.00 -4.58
C ALA A 309 28.38 -11.92 -5.67
N GLY A 310 27.15 -12.39 -5.41
CA GLY A 310 26.04 -12.30 -6.34
C GLY A 310 25.65 -10.85 -6.66
N PHE A 311 25.57 -10.01 -5.63
CA PHE A 311 25.29 -8.58 -5.78
C PHE A 311 26.35 -7.90 -6.65
N SER A 312 27.63 -8.16 -6.35
CA SER A 312 28.75 -7.58 -7.10
C SER A 312 28.79 -8.08 -8.55
N HIS A 313 28.46 -9.35 -8.80
CA HIS A 313 28.37 -9.93 -10.14
C HIS A 313 27.32 -9.21 -10.99
N ALA A 314 26.10 -9.07 -10.49
CA ALA A 314 25.02 -8.36 -11.19
C ALA A 314 25.39 -6.89 -11.50
N CYS A 315 25.97 -6.17 -10.53
CA CYS A 315 26.49 -4.82 -10.75
C CYS A 315 27.54 -4.76 -11.88
N GLY A 316 28.41 -5.76 -11.93
CA GLY A 316 29.48 -5.88 -12.92
C GLY A 316 28.97 -6.29 -14.31
N GLN A 317 27.92 -7.11 -14.38
CA GLN A 317 27.31 -7.60 -15.61
C GLN A 317 26.42 -6.51 -16.25
N PHE A 318 25.58 -5.84 -15.46
CA PHE A 318 24.64 -4.85 -15.94
C PHE A 318 25.15 -3.41 -15.75
N ARG A 319 26.40 -3.12 -16.16
CA ARG A 319 27.03 -1.79 -15.96
C ARG A 319 26.23 -0.65 -16.58
N SER A 320 25.60 -0.88 -17.73
CA SER A 320 24.75 0.11 -18.41
C SER A 320 23.54 0.52 -17.58
N SER A 321 23.08 -0.36 -16.70
CA SER A 321 21.98 -0.12 -15.76
C SER A 321 22.44 0.55 -14.48
N TRP A 322 23.74 0.83 -14.34
CA TRP A 322 24.37 1.60 -13.28
C TRP A 322 25.17 2.79 -13.85
N PRO A 323 24.56 3.73 -14.59
CA PRO A 323 25.27 4.82 -15.22
C PRO A 323 25.87 5.78 -14.18
N ALA A 324 27.04 6.34 -14.48
CA ALA A 324 27.75 7.25 -13.59
C ALA A 324 26.91 8.47 -13.16
N LYS A 325 26.04 8.97 -14.05
CA LYS A 325 25.14 10.11 -13.76
C LYS A 325 24.09 9.80 -12.71
N SER A 326 23.66 8.54 -12.60
CA SER A 326 22.63 8.11 -11.64
C SER A 326 23.24 7.40 -10.43
N THR A 327 24.57 7.33 -10.33
CA THR A 327 25.29 6.64 -9.24
C THR A 327 25.93 7.69 -8.32
N ALA A 328 25.29 7.93 -7.18
CA ALA A 328 25.76 8.90 -6.19
C ALA A 328 27.11 8.46 -5.56
N PRO A 329 27.84 9.38 -4.88
CA PRO A 329 29.00 9.00 -4.07
C PRO A 329 28.71 7.86 -3.08
N ASP A 330 27.54 7.90 -2.43
CA ASP A 330 27.11 6.88 -1.47
C ASP A 330 26.88 5.52 -2.15
N ASP A 331 26.35 5.50 -3.38
CA ASP A 331 26.17 4.26 -4.15
C ASP A 331 27.52 3.62 -4.50
N ARG A 332 28.54 4.44 -4.78
CA ARG A 332 29.90 3.94 -5.03
C ARG A 332 30.54 3.39 -3.75
N ALA A 333 30.40 4.12 -2.64
CA ALA A 333 30.89 3.68 -1.34
C ALA A 333 30.23 2.35 -0.92
N MET A 334 28.90 2.23 -1.08
CA MET A 334 28.19 1.02 -0.70
C MET A 334 28.54 -0.16 -1.62
N LYS A 335 28.66 0.05 -2.93
CA LYS A 335 29.13 -0.99 -3.85
C LYS A 335 30.53 -1.48 -3.50
N GLN A 336 31.44 -0.58 -3.13
CA GLN A 336 32.77 -0.96 -2.66
C GLN A 336 32.67 -1.76 -1.36
N ARG A 337 31.83 -1.33 -0.42
CA ARG A 337 31.62 -2.05 0.84
C ARG A 337 31.08 -3.46 0.63
N VAL A 338 30.13 -3.64 -0.30
CA VAL A 338 29.62 -4.96 -0.69
C VAL A 338 30.71 -5.79 -1.35
N ALA A 339 31.54 -5.20 -2.23
CA ALA A 339 32.66 -5.91 -2.84
C ALA A 339 33.68 -6.39 -1.79
N ASP A 340 34.00 -5.56 -0.79
CA ASP A 340 34.89 -5.94 0.31
C ASP A 340 34.30 -7.09 1.15
N ALA A 341 32.98 -7.10 1.33
CA ALA A 341 32.26 -8.14 2.08
C ALA A 341 32.31 -9.53 1.41
N MET A 342 32.73 -9.65 0.15
CA MET A 342 32.99 -10.96 -0.47
C MET A 342 34.09 -11.73 0.26
N ALA A 343 35.04 -11.03 0.89
CA ALA A 343 36.13 -11.65 1.64
C ALA A 343 35.74 -11.99 3.09
N THR A 344 35.00 -11.11 3.76
CA THR A 344 34.81 -11.15 5.22
C THR A 344 33.36 -11.32 5.68
N GLY A 345 32.38 -11.21 4.77
CA GLY A 345 30.98 -11.01 5.12
C GLY A 345 30.71 -9.62 5.70
N PHE A 346 29.57 -9.45 6.36
CA PHE A 346 29.13 -8.19 6.94
C PHE A 346 29.11 -8.25 8.47
N SER A 347 29.45 -7.12 9.11
CA SER A 347 29.13 -6.87 10.51
C SER A 347 27.69 -6.36 10.69
N PRO A 348 27.10 -6.44 11.90
CA PRO A 348 25.74 -5.95 12.15
C PRO A 348 25.53 -4.47 11.80
N ALA A 349 26.55 -3.62 12.05
CA ALA A 349 26.47 -2.20 11.74
C ALA A 349 26.39 -1.96 10.22
N GLU A 350 27.14 -2.75 9.45
CA GLU A 350 27.19 -2.64 7.99
C GLU A 350 25.93 -3.17 7.34
N LEU A 351 25.32 -4.23 7.89
CA LEU A 351 24.01 -4.71 7.46
C LEU A 351 22.94 -3.63 7.62
N LYS A 352 22.94 -2.93 8.75
CA LYS A 352 22.01 -1.82 8.99
C LYS A 352 22.21 -0.70 7.96
N SER A 353 23.46 -0.30 7.71
CA SER A 353 23.78 0.71 6.69
C SER A 353 23.39 0.26 5.28
N LEU A 354 23.61 -1.01 4.95
CA LEU A 354 23.25 -1.59 3.66
C LEU A 354 21.73 -1.62 3.46
N GLY A 355 20.96 -2.04 4.48
CA GLY A 355 19.50 -2.04 4.42
C GLY A 355 18.91 -0.65 4.22
N LEU A 356 19.44 0.36 4.94
CA LEU A 356 19.03 1.75 4.75
C LEU A 356 19.36 2.26 3.34
N TRP A 357 20.53 1.89 2.81
CA TRP A 357 20.92 2.28 1.46
C TRP A 357 20.06 1.60 0.38
N ILE A 358 19.75 0.31 0.53
CA ILE A 358 18.87 -0.44 -0.38
C ILE A 358 17.50 0.26 -0.47
N ALA A 359 16.89 0.60 0.66
CA ALA A 359 15.59 1.27 0.66
C ALA A 359 15.64 2.66 0.04
N ALA A 360 16.61 3.49 0.46
CA ALA A 360 16.80 4.80 -0.12
C ALA A 360 17.08 4.74 -1.64
N ARG A 361 17.69 3.65 -2.13
CA ARG A 361 17.92 3.43 -3.55
C ARG A 361 16.65 3.00 -4.28
N HIS A 362 15.91 2.06 -3.70
CA HIS A 362 14.66 1.58 -4.26
C HIS A 362 13.61 2.70 -4.36
N ASP A 363 13.50 3.56 -3.34
CA ASP A 363 12.62 4.72 -3.35
C ASP A 363 13.02 5.73 -4.44
N ARG A 364 14.32 5.99 -4.61
CA ARG A 364 14.83 6.84 -5.70
C ARG A 364 14.47 6.33 -7.09
N ASN A 365 14.30 5.02 -7.26
CA ASN A 365 13.91 4.44 -8.54
C ASN A 365 12.40 4.52 -8.81
N LYS A 366 11.56 4.77 -7.79
CA LYS A 366 10.12 4.99 -7.94
C LYS A 366 9.75 6.44 -8.24
N GLY A 367 10.59 7.38 -7.79
CA GLY A 367 10.37 8.82 -7.98
C GLY A 367 11.05 9.41 -9.23
N SER A 368 11.51 8.57 -10.16
CA SER A 368 12.20 8.94 -11.41
C SER A 368 11.52 8.30 -12.60
#